data_AF-A0A1V5K4L6-F1
#
_entry.id   AF-A0A1V5K4L6-F1
#
_cell.length_a   1.000
_cell.length_b   1.000
_cell.length_c   1.000
_cell.angle_alpha   90.00
_cell.angle_beta   90.00
_cell.angle_gamma   90.00
#
_symmetry.space_group_name_H-M   'P 1'
#
loop_
_entity.id
_entity.type
_entity.pdbx_description
1 polymer ?
#
loop_
_entity_poly.entity_id
_entity_poly.type
_entity_poly.pdbx_seq_one_letter_code
_entity_poly.pdbx_strand_id
1 'polypeptide(L)'
;MSRVQQTPQILVRATGPDEQIIRALGAVRGVTAVQRHAPGTAEPHGYRVDTEPGARNMNELARVIIDHGWQLREIRPVDITLEQIFIKLVTEETEA
;
A
#
# COMPACT_ATOMS: atom_id res chain seq x y z
N MET A 1 -18.86 13.92 -14.96
CA MET A 1 -18.78 13.46 -13.55
C MET A 1 -17.62 12.48 -13.43
N SER A 2 -16.44 12.97 -13.09
CA SER A 2 -15.26 12.12 -12.97
C SER A 2 -15.29 11.46 -11.59
N ARG A 3 -15.72 10.19 -11.55
CA ARG A 3 -15.65 9.38 -10.35
C ARG A 3 -14.18 9.20 -10.02
N VAL A 4 -13.70 9.83 -8.94
CA VAL A 4 -12.37 9.55 -8.40
C VAL A 4 -12.33 8.07 -8.06
N GLN A 5 -11.65 7.29 -8.90
CA GLN A 5 -11.39 5.87 -8.64
C GLN A 5 -10.24 5.83 -7.63
N GLN A 6 -10.58 5.73 -6.35
CA GLN A 6 -9.59 5.60 -5.29
C GLN A 6 -9.05 4.17 -5.30
N THR A 7 -7.75 4.01 -5.56
CA THR A 7 -7.07 2.72 -5.54
C THR A 7 -6.90 2.27 -4.07
N PRO A 8 -7.45 1.11 -3.67
CA PRO A 8 -7.24 0.58 -2.34
C PRO A 8 -5.76 0.25 -2.10
N GLN A 9 -5.30 0.51 -0.89
CA GLN A 9 -3.89 0.47 -0.58
C GLN A 9 -3.60 -0.21 0.75
N ILE A 10 -2.53 -0.98 0.78
CA ILE A 10 -2.07 -1.75 1.92
C ILE A 10 -0.65 -1.31 2.27
N LEU A 11 -0.38 -1.08 3.56
CA LEU A 11 0.96 -0.89 4.08
C LEU A 11 1.47 -2.25 4.56
N VAL A 12 2.66 -2.63 4.09
CA VAL A 12 3.41 -3.81 4.54
C VAL A 12 4.73 -3.33 5.12
N ARG A 13 5.04 -3.62 6.38
CA ARG A 13 6.38 -3.42 6.95
C ARG A 13 7.05 -4.78 7.08
N ALA A 14 8.20 -4.93 6.43
CA ALA A 14 8.96 -6.17 6.48
C ALA A 14 10.48 -5.91 6.55
N THR A 15 11.23 -6.90 7.00
CA THR A 15 12.71 -6.88 6.98
C THR A 15 13.23 -7.98 6.06
N GLY A 16 14.02 -7.61 5.06
CA GLY A 16 14.65 -8.50 4.10
C GLY A 16 15.29 -7.68 2.97
N PRO A 17 15.74 -8.32 1.88
CA PRO A 17 16.31 -7.62 0.73
C PRO A 17 15.21 -6.82 -0.01
N ASP A 18 15.31 -5.49 0.01
CA ASP A 18 14.27 -4.57 -0.49
C ASP A 18 13.79 -4.92 -1.90
N GLU A 19 14.72 -5.12 -2.84
CA GLU A 19 14.36 -5.43 -4.22
C GLU A 19 13.61 -6.76 -4.35
N GLN A 20 13.95 -7.75 -3.53
CA GLN A 20 13.26 -9.04 -3.56
C GLN A 20 11.86 -8.91 -2.98
N ILE A 21 11.70 -8.15 -1.90
CA ILE A 21 10.39 -7.86 -1.31
C ILE A 21 9.49 -7.13 -2.31
N ILE A 22 10.00 -6.07 -2.94
CA ILE A 22 9.23 -5.29 -3.93
C ILE A 22 8.78 -6.17 -5.09
N ARG A 23 9.69 -7.00 -5.64
CA ARG A 23 9.36 -7.93 -6.73
C ARG A 23 8.33 -8.97 -6.30
N ALA A 24 8.49 -9.57 -5.13
CA ALA A 24 7.60 -10.61 -4.64
C ALA A 24 6.19 -10.08 -4.34
N LEU A 25 6.08 -8.92 -3.69
CA LEU A 25 4.79 -8.25 -3.46
C LEU A 25 4.11 -7.87 -4.77
N GLY A 26 4.88 -7.38 -5.76
CA GLY A 26 4.36 -7.01 -7.08
C GLY A 26 3.84 -8.19 -7.92
N ALA A 27 4.28 -9.42 -7.61
CA ALA A 27 3.84 -10.63 -8.29
C ALA A 27 2.51 -11.19 -7.74
N VAL A 28 2.02 -10.68 -6.62
CA VAL A 28 0.75 -11.12 -6.01
C VAL A 28 -0.43 -10.68 -6.89
N ARG A 29 -1.36 -11.61 -7.14
CA ARG A 29 -2.50 -11.36 -8.03
C ARG A 29 -3.35 -10.20 -7.50
N GLY A 30 -3.62 -9.20 -8.35
CA GLY A 30 -4.42 -8.02 -7.97
C GLY A 30 -3.61 -6.92 -7.29
N VAL A 31 -2.29 -7.04 -7.18
CA VAL A 31 -1.39 -5.91 -6.90
C VAL A 31 -1.15 -5.14 -8.19
N THR A 32 -1.29 -3.82 -8.14
CA THR A 32 -1.12 -2.93 -9.30
C THR A 32 0.15 -2.10 -9.22
N ALA A 33 0.63 -1.78 -8.02
CA ALA A 33 1.91 -1.11 -7.81
C ALA A 33 2.48 -1.41 -6.42
N VAL A 34 3.81 -1.37 -6.30
CA VAL A 34 4.53 -1.45 -5.02
C VAL A 34 5.56 -0.33 -4.96
N GLN A 35 5.48 0.48 -3.90
CA GLN A 35 6.39 1.61 -3.68
C GLN A 35 7.03 1.47 -2.30
N ARG A 36 8.31 1.77 -2.18
CA ARG A 36 8.96 1.84 -0.88
C ARG A 36 8.46 3.08 -0.13
N HIS A 37 7.99 2.87 1.09
CA HIS A 37 7.58 3.90 2.03
C HIS A 37 8.58 3.91 3.19
N ALA A 38 9.43 4.92 3.27
CA ALA A 38 10.43 5.05 4.32
C ALA A 38 10.06 6.18 5.29
N PRO A 39 9.34 5.90 6.39
CA PRO A 39 9.12 6.89 7.43
C PRO A 39 10.33 6.93 8.36
N GLY A 40 11.24 7.89 8.14
CA GLY A 40 12.31 8.21 9.09
C GLY A 40 13.40 7.14 9.26
N THR A 41 14.57 7.59 9.70
CA THR A 41 15.86 6.89 9.60
C THR A 41 16.07 5.66 10.49
N ALA A 42 15.05 5.17 11.21
CA ALA A 42 15.24 4.12 12.23
C ALA A 42 14.24 2.94 12.16
N GLU A 43 13.24 2.97 11.28
CA GLU A 43 12.21 1.91 11.22
C GLU A 43 12.38 0.93 10.04
N PRO A 44 11.80 -0.28 10.11
CA PRO A 44 11.59 -1.16 8.96
C PRO A 44 11.20 -0.39 7.70
N HIS A 45 11.75 -0.79 6.56
CA HIS A 45 11.24 -0.33 5.28
C HIS A 45 9.77 -0.75 5.15
N GLY A 46 8.91 0.25 5.04
CA GLY A 46 7.52 0.06 4.67
C GLY A 46 7.42 -0.08 3.16
N TYR A 47 6.41 -0.80 2.70
CA TYR A 47 6.04 -0.93 1.31
C TYR A 47 4.56 -0.59 1.21
N ARG A 48 4.27 0.34 0.32
CA ARG A 48 2.93 0.77 -0.03
C ARG A 48 2.51 -0.04 -1.25
N VAL A 49 1.48 -0.85 -1.09
CA VAL A 49 0.99 -1.80 -2.09
C VAL A 49 -0.38 -1.32 -2.56
N ASP A 50 -0.46 -0.90 -3.82
CA ASP A 50 -1.72 -0.56 -4.48
C ASP A 50 -2.36 -1.85 -5.01
N THR A 51 -3.68 -1.96 -4.86
CA THR A 51 -4.43 -3.17 -5.22
C THR A 51 -5.63 -2.84 -6.08
N GLU A 52 -6.12 -3.83 -6.81
CA GLU A 52 -7.39 -3.74 -7.52
C GLU A 52 -8.57 -3.54 -6.53
N PRO A 53 -9.63 -2.80 -6.92
CA PRO A 53 -10.84 -2.71 -6.12
C PRO A 53 -11.42 -4.07 -5.74
N GLY A 54 -11.68 -4.29 -4.45
CA GLY A 54 -12.27 -5.53 -3.94
C GLY A 54 -11.32 -6.72 -3.82
N ALA A 55 -10.02 -6.52 -4.08
CA ALA A 55 -9.02 -7.56 -3.95
C ALA A 55 -8.79 -7.96 -2.47
N ARG A 56 -8.72 -9.27 -2.20
CA ARG A 56 -8.52 -9.84 -0.86
C ARG A 56 -7.06 -10.28 -0.66
N ASN A 57 -6.15 -9.32 -0.80
CA ASN A 57 -4.73 -9.62 -1.01
C ASN A 57 -3.91 -9.67 0.28
N MET A 58 -4.45 -9.19 1.40
CA MET A 58 -3.70 -9.03 2.65
C MET A 58 -3.07 -10.34 3.15
N ASN A 59 -3.83 -11.44 3.15
CA ASN A 59 -3.33 -12.74 3.59
C ASN A 59 -2.25 -13.30 2.64
N GLU A 60 -2.41 -13.08 1.34
CA GLU A 60 -1.45 -13.54 0.32
C GLU A 60 -0.15 -12.73 0.41
N LEU A 61 -0.24 -11.41 0.57
CA LEU A 61 0.91 -10.53 0.81
C LEU A 61 1.67 -10.95 2.07
N ALA A 62 0.96 -11.20 3.18
CA ALA A 62 1.57 -11.68 4.41
C ALA A 62 2.28 -13.03 4.22
N ARG A 63 1.63 -13.97 3.51
CA ARG A 63 2.18 -15.28 3.20
C ARG A 63 3.45 -15.20 2.37
N VAL A 64 3.48 -14.37 1.32
CA VAL A 64 4.68 -14.17 0.49
C VAL A 64 5.88 -13.74 1.34
N ILE A 65 5.68 -12.79 2.26
CA ILE A 65 6.77 -12.35 3.14
C ILE A 65 7.28 -13.50 4.02
N ILE A 66 6.38 -14.28 4.61
CA ILE A 66 6.71 -15.37 5.53
C ILE A 66 7.35 -16.56 4.79
N ASP A 67 6.82 -16.95 3.63
CA ASP A 67 7.29 -18.09 2.83
C ASP A 67 8.72 -17.85 2.30
N HIS A 68 9.12 -16.59 2.09
CA HIS A 68 10.51 -16.21 1.76
C HIS A 68 11.44 -16.11 2.98
N GLY A 69 10.95 -16.35 4.20
CA GLY A 69 11.72 -16.27 5.44
C GLY A 69 12.02 -14.84 5.90
N TRP A 70 11.32 -13.84 5.36
CA TRP A 70 11.45 -12.45 5.77
C TRP A 70 10.59 -12.15 7.00
N GLN A 71 10.96 -11.09 7.72
CA GLN A 71 10.25 -10.73 8.96
C GLN A 71 9.10 -9.78 8.65
N LEU A 72 7.87 -10.27 8.69
CA LEU A 72 6.66 -9.42 8.63
C LEU A 72 6.45 -8.73 9.99
N ARG A 73 6.47 -7.39 10.01
CA ARG A 73 6.28 -6.59 11.23
C ARG A 73 4.89 -5.97 11.33
N GLU A 74 4.35 -5.52 10.21
CA GLU A 74 3.00 -4.96 10.17
C GLU A 74 2.40 -5.21 8.78
N ILE A 75 1.11 -5.48 8.75
CA ILE A 75 0.31 -5.39 7.54
C ILE A 75 -1.04 -4.80 7.89
N ARG A 76 -1.44 -3.75 7.18
CA ARG A 76 -2.74 -3.11 7.38
C ARG A 76 -3.21 -2.37 6.14
N PRO A 77 -4.53 -2.20 5.96
CA PRO A 77 -5.03 -1.20 5.02
C PRO A 77 -4.54 0.20 5.40
N VAL A 78 -4.33 1.03 4.39
CA VAL A 78 -4.13 2.47 4.57
C VAL A 78 -5.50 3.12 4.57
N ASP A 79 -6.00 3.44 5.75
CA ASP A 79 -7.24 4.21 5.89
C ASP A 79 -7.00 5.65 5.42
N ILE A 80 -7.90 6.18 4.59
CA ILE A 80 -7.91 7.59 4.21
C ILE A 80 -8.74 8.33 5.27
N THR A 81 -8.16 9.39 5.84
CA THR A 81 -8.85 10.22 6.84
C THR A 81 -9.85 11.16 6.17
N LEU A 82 -10.93 11.54 6.87
CA LEU A 82 -11.93 12.51 6.39
C LEU A 82 -11.31 13.86 5.98
N GLU A 83 -10.21 14.25 6.62
CA GLU A 83 -9.45 15.46 6.30
C GLU A 83 -8.85 15.44 4.88
N GLN A 84 -8.32 14.28 4.46
CA GLN A 84 -7.81 14.09 3.09
C GLN A 84 -8.94 14.11 2.04
N ILE A 85 -10.17 13.74 2.43
CA ILE A 85 -11.37 13.85 1.59
C ILE A 85 -11.80 15.32 1.46
N PHE A 86 -11.77 16.06 2.56
CA PHE A 86 -12.15 17.46 2.61
C PHE A 86 -11.25 18.36 1.75
N ILE A 87 -9.92 18.19 1.81
CA ILE A 87 -8.98 18.96 0.99
C ILE A 87 -9.25 18.77 -0.51
N LYS A 88 -9.54 17.52 -0.94
CA LYS A 88 -9.83 17.25 -2.35
C LYS A 88 -11.11 17.96 -2.82
N LEU A 89 -12.18 17.91 -2.02
CA LEU A 89 -13.45 18.54 -2.37
C LEU A 89 -13.33 20.08 -2.50
N VAL A 90 -12.64 20.74 -1.58
CA VAL A 90 -12.49 22.22 -1.62
C VAL A 90 -11.63 22.68 -2.81
N THR A 91 -10.67 21.85 -3.23
CA THR A 91 -9.81 22.16 -4.39
C THR A 91 -10.59 22.10 -5.71
N GLU A 92 -11.60 21.24 -5.82
CA GLU A 92 -12.46 21.14 -7.02
C GLU A 92 -13.52 22.26 -7.09
N GLU A 93 -13.86 22.92 -5.98
CA GLU A 93 -14.87 24.00 -5.93
C GLU A 93 -14.30 25.40 -6.18
N THR A 94 -12.97 25.57 -6.12
CA THR A 94 -12.32 26.88 -6.29
C THR A 94 -11.98 27.22 -7.76
N GLU A 95 -12.21 26.29 -8.70
CA GLU A 95 -12.02 26.50 -10.15
C GLU A 95 -13.35 26.58 -10.95
N ALA A 96 -14.47 26.88 -10.28
CA ALA A 96 -15.78 27.09 -10.94
C ALA A 96 -16.28 28.53 -10.82
#